data_AF-A0A847YWT3-F1
#
_entry.id   AF-A0A847YWT3-F1
#
_cell.length_a   1.000
_cell.length_b   1.000
_cell.length_c   1.000
_cell.angle_alpha   90.00
_cell.angle_beta   90.00
_cell.angle_gamma   90.00
#
_symmetry.space_group_name_H-M   'P 1'
#
loop_
_entity.id
_entity.type
_entity.pdbx_description
1 polymer ?
#
loop_
_entity_poly.entity_id
_entity_poly.type
_entity_poly.pdbx_seq_one_letter_code
_entity_poly.pdbx_strand_id
1 'polypeptide(L)'
;MNELDRIGLLLTDLPVYLANGALVILYWLAAHMPALTSLICALLMAWLPDAEIQQRAGFRPRRSERGSVGDSSGKMPRTAQVMTGMVLAAWIIAQWDMGAPVPWIGAAMWMSGLATILALSAQRFNLLWYVKAGIAMYALAVIGSRIYLGYTAGLTPEQWAALIGSSESAAVVIANTHSNVTTILLWALWLIVPLGYFSMLVQQIFINPMSMVNPLAGAQDMLRALRVRDSR
;
A
#
# COMPACT_ATOMS: atom_id res chain seq x y z
N MET A 1 23.06 -43.39 32.06
CA MET A 1 21.82 -43.11 31.28
C MET A 1 21.91 -43.96 30.04
N ASN A 2 21.01 -44.92 29.87
CA ASN A 2 21.06 -45.87 28.74
C ASN A 2 20.62 -45.18 27.44
N GLU A 3 21.10 -45.68 26.30
CA GLU A 3 20.68 -45.21 24.96
C GLU A 3 19.15 -45.26 24.77
N LEU A 4 18.49 -46.27 25.36
CA LEU A 4 17.03 -46.41 25.36
C LEU A 4 16.30 -45.29 26.12
N ASP A 5 16.88 -44.81 27.23
CA ASP A 5 16.31 -43.70 28.00
C ASP A 5 16.39 -42.38 27.21
N ARG A 6 17.48 -42.18 26.44
CA ARG A 6 17.64 -41.02 25.56
C ARG A 6 16.65 -41.03 24.39
N ILE A 7 16.42 -42.20 23.78
CA ILE A 7 15.43 -42.35 22.71
C ILE A 7 14.01 -42.13 23.25
N GLY A 8 13.71 -42.66 24.44
CA GLY A 8 12.45 -42.43 25.14
C GLY A 8 12.21 -40.94 25.40
N LEU A 9 13.18 -40.24 25.98
CA LEU A 9 13.15 -38.79 26.21
C LEU A 9 12.94 -38.00 24.92
N LEU A 10 13.69 -38.34 23.87
CA LEU A 10 13.58 -37.68 22.56
C LEU A 10 12.19 -37.87 21.94
N LEU A 11 11.61 -39.07 22.04
CA LEU A 11 10.25 -39.35 21.55
C LEU A 11 9.18 -38.57 22.33
N THR A 12 9.35 -38.38 23.64
CA THR A 12 8.45 -37.53 24.45
C THR A 12 8.62 -36.05 24.19
N ASP A 13 9.83 -35.58 23.89
CA ASP A 13 10.13 -34.16 23.69
C ASP A 13 9.83 -33.70 22.25
N LEU A 14 9.94 -34.58 21.26
CA LEU A 14 9.65 -34.31 19.84
C LEU A 14 8.29 -33.62 19.60
N PRO A 15 7.15 -34.11 20.13
CA PRO A 15 5.86 -33.43 19.94
C PRO A 15 5.83 -32.04 20.58
N VAL A 16 6.52 -31.83 21.72
CA VAL A 16 6.63 -30.52 22.37
C VAL A 16 7.43 -29.55 21.50
N TYR A 17 8.56 -29.98 20.94
CA TYR A 17 9.35 -29.17 20.03
C TYR A 17 8.59 -28.85 18.73
N LEU A 18 7.86 -29.81 18.17
CA LEU A 18 7.04 -29.59 16.97
C LEU A 18 5.89 -28.60 17.24
N ALA A 19 5.18 -28.76 18.37
CA ALA A 19 4.11 -27.85 18.76
C ALA A 19 4.64 -26.44 19.01
N ASN A 20 5.74 -26.31 19.76
CA ASN A 20 6.38 -25.01 20.02
C ASN A 20 6.90 -24.37 18.73
N GLY A 21 7.55 -25.14 17.86
CA GLY A 21 8.00 -24.67 16.55
C GLY A 21 6.84 -24.18 15.68
N ALA A 22 5.74 -24.94 15.64
CA ALA A 22 4.53 -24.56 14.91
C ALA A 22 3.92 -23.27 15.47
N LEU A 23 3.83 -23.14 16.80
CA LEU A 23 3.34 -21.92 17.45
C LEU A 23 4.22 -20.71 17.16
N VAL A 24 5.55 -20.84 17.21
CA VAL A 24 6.47 -19.76 16.85
C VAL A 24 6.23 -19.30 15.41
N ILE A 25 6.08 -20.24 14.48
CA ILE A 25 5.79 -19.91 13.08
C ILE A 25 4.43 -19.22 12.96
N LEU A 26 3.39 -19.71 13.64
CA LEU A 26 2.05 -19.14 13.60
C LEU A 26 2.02 -17.71 14.19
N TYR A 27 2.68 -17.48 15.32
CA TYR A 27 2.77 -16.14 15.92
C TYR A 27 3.59 -15.19 15.05
N TRP A 28 4.70 -15.67 14.48
CA TRP A 28 5.49 -14.89 13.54
C TRP A 28 4.67 -14.52 12.30
N LEU A 29 3.92 -15.48 11.73
CA LEU A 29 3.05 -15.23 10.58
C LEU A 29 1.95 -14.23 10.94
N ALA A 30 1.29 -14.41 12.10
CA ALA A 30 0.28 -13.52 12.61
C ALA A 30 0.79 -12.07 12.77
N ALA A 31 2.01 -11.91 13.29
CA ALA A 31 2.65 -10.59 13.43
C ALA A 31 2.91 -9.90 12.09
N HIS A 32 3.12 -10.66 11.01
CA HIS A 32 3.41 -10.14 9.67
C HIS A 32 2.19 -10.13 8.72
N MET A 33 0.99 -10.50 9.20
CA MET A 33 -0.23 -10.53 8.39
C MET A 33 -0.53 -9.22 7.63
N PRO A 34 -0.34 -8.02 8.22
CA PRO A 34 -0.60 -6.78 7.49
C PRO A 34 0.36 -6.57 6.30
N ALA A 35 1.64 -6.92 6.49
CA ALA A 35 2.65 -6.85 5.46
C ALA A 35 2.35 -7.85 4.34
N LEU A 36 2.00 -9.09 4.69
CA LEU A 36 1.61 -10.14 3.73
C LEU A 36 0.36 -9.74 2.94
N THR A 37 -0.65 -9.18 3.61
CA THR A 37 -1.88 -8.70 2.95
C THR A 37 -1.56 -7.60 1.95
N SER A 38 -0.73 -6.62 2.34
CA SER A 38 -0.28 -5.53 1.47
C SER A 38 0.49 -6.07 0.26
N LEU A 39 1.38 -7.04 0.48
CA LEU A 39 2.18 -7.69 -0.55
C LEU A 39 1.30 -8.43 -1.56
N ILE A 40 0.36 -9.24 -1.09
CA ILE A 40 -0.59 -9.97 -1.95
C ILE A 40 -1.41 -8.98 -2.78
N CYS A 41 -1.93 -7.92 -2.17
CA CYS A 41 -2.71 -6.91 -2.89
C CYS A 41 -1.86 -6.19 -3.96
N ALA A 42 -0.61 -5.86 -3.65
CA ALA A 42 0.30 -5.22 -4.60
C ALA A 42 0.64 -6.15 -5.78
N LEU A 43 0.88 -7.44 -5.52
CA LEU A 43 1.10 -8.44 -6.57
C LEU A 43 -0.12 -8.58 -7.47
N LEU A 44 -1.32 -8.66 -6.88
CA LEU A 44 -2.58 -8.70 -7.64
C LEU A 44 -2.79 -7.44 -8.48
N MET A 45 -2.49 -6.24 -7.94
CA MET A 45 -2.53 -4.99 -8.72
C MET A 45 -1.53 -5.01 -9.89
N ALA A 46 -0.33 -5.53 -9.69
CA ALA A 46 0.71 -5.60 -10.72
C ALA A 46 0.36 -6.59 -11.85
N TRP A 47 -0.34 -7.68 -11.52
CA TRP A 47 -0.71 -8.74 -12.48
C TRP A 47 -2.00 -8.45 -13.24
N LEU A 48 -3.01 -7.86 -12.59
CA LEU A 48 -4.33 -7.66 -13.19
C LEU A 48 -4.43 -6.25 -13.82
N PRO A 49 -4.74 -5.19 -13.06
CA PRO A 49 -5.05 -3.89 -13.64
C PRO A 49 -3.83 -3.20 -14.28
N ASP A 50 -2.62 -3.35 -13.74
CA ASP A 50 -1.42 -2.74 -14.32
C ASP A 50 -1.05 -3.34 -15.67
N ALA A 51 -1.17 -4.66 -15.82
CA ALA A 51 -0.88 -5.37 -17.07
C ALA A 51 -1.91 -5.02 -18.15
N GLU A 52 -3.19 -4.99 -17.81
CA GLU A 52 -4.28 -4.60 -18.73
C GLU A 52 -4.08 -3.17 -19.26
N ILE A 53 -3.74 -2.23 -18.39
CA ILE A 53 -3.56 -0.83 -18.79
C ILE A 53 -2.35 -0.65 -19.69
N GLN A 54 -1.24 -1.31 -19.39
CA GLN A 54 -0.04 -1.24 -20.23
C GLN A 54 -0.27 -1.84 -21.61
N GLN A 55 -1.00 -2.96 -21.70
CA GLN A 55 -1.38 -3.54 -22.98
C GLN A 55 -2.25 -2.57 -23.81
N ARG A 56 -3.18 -1.86 -23.16
CA ARG A 56 -4.04 -0.85 -23.82
C ARG A 56 -3.27 0.40 -24.22
N ALA A 57 -2.35 0.89 -23.39
CA ALA A 57 -1.52 2.06 -23.69
C ALA A 57 -0.47 1.78 -24.78
N GLY A 58 -0.01 0.54 -24.89
CA GLY A 58 0.88 0.07 -25.95
C GLY A 58 0.19 -0.10 -27.31
N PHE A 59 -1.15 -0.12 -27.35
CA PHE A 59 -1.91 -0.24 -28.59
C PHE A 59 -1.92 1.09 -29.35
N ARG A 60 -0.92 1.30 -30.21
CA ARG A 60 -0.96 2.35 -31.24
C ARG A 60 -1.68 1.81 -32.48
N PRO A 61 -2.83 2.35 -32.90
CA PRO A 61 -3.45 1.98 -34.17
C PRO A 61 -2.47 2.36 -35.29
N ARG A 62 -1.89 1.37 -35.97
CA ARG A 62 -1.01 1.57 -37.11
C ARG A 62 -1.82 2.24 -38.24
N ARG A 63 -1.52 3.50 -38.55
CA ARG A 63 -2.07 4.23 -39.70
C ARG A 63 -1.21 4.11 -40.96
N SER A 64 -0.38 3.07 -41.10
CA SER A 64 0.33 2.84 -42.36
C SER A 64 0.79 1.40 -42.53
N GLU A 65 0.28 0.75 -43.56
CA GLU A 65 0.96 -0.32 -44.29
C GLU A 65 2.19 0.29 -44.98
N ARG A 66 3.38 0.11 -44.39
CA ARG A 66 4.73 0.06 -45.01
C ARG A 66 5.75 0.54 -43.99
N GLY A 67 6.54 -0.40 -43.49
CA GLY A 67 7.67 -0.12 -42.60
C GLY A 67 8.12 -1.39 -41.91
N SER A 68 9.05 -2.08 -42.57
CA SER A 68 9.98 -3.10 -42.05
C SER A 68 9.47 -4.05 -40.95
N VAL A 69 9.26 -5.29 -41.39
CA VAL A 69 9.51 -6.49 -40.58
C VAL A 69 10.96 -6.38 -40.06
N GLY A 70 11.17 -5.93 -38.82
CA GLY A 70 12.53 -5.90 -38.29
C GLY A 70 12.86 -5.08 -37.05
N ASP A 71 12.02 -4.14 -36.58
CA ASP A 71 12.50 -3.27 -35.48
C ASP A 71 11.44 -2.84 -34.45
N SER A 72 10.84 -3.84 -33.79
CA SER A 72 10.15 -3.61 -32.52
C SER A 72 10.49 -4.71 -31.52
N SER A 73 11.79 -4.86 -31.23
CA SER A 73 12.26 -5.37 -29.93
C SER A 73 12.00 -4.34 -28.80
N GLY A 74 10.94 -3.55 -28.95
CA GLY A 74 10.56 -2.45 -28.07
C GLY A 74 9.93 -3.02 -26.82
N LYS A 75 10.75 -3.16 -25.77
CA LYS A 75 10.34 -3.57 -24.42
C LYS A 75 8.97 -2.97 -24.09
N MET A 76 7.97 -3.83 -23.82
CA MET A 76 6.67 -3.38 -23.32
C MET A 76 6.89 -2.45 -22.11
N PRO A 77 6.33 -1.24 -22.10
CA PRO A 77 6.60 -0.28 -21.02
C PRO A 77 5.99 -0.78 -19.70
N ARG A 78 6.85 -1.25 -18.78
CA ARG A 78 6.47 -1.78 -17.45
C ARG A 78 6.24 -0.69 -16.38
N THR A 79 6.03 0.56 -16.79
CA THR A 79 6.02 1.73 -15.89
C THR A 79 5.02 1.61 -14.73
N ALA A 80 3.81 1.10 -14.99
CA ALA A 80 2.80 0.93 -13.93
C ALA A 80 3.19 -0.14 -12.89
N GLN A 81 3.83 -1.22 -13.34
CA GLN A 81 4.32 -2.29 -12.45
C GLN A 81 5.52 -1.81 -11.63
N VAL A 82 6.43 -1.06 -12.25
CA VAL A 82 7.56 -0.42 -11.56
C VAL A 82 7.04 0.54 -10.48
N MET A 83 6.03 1.35 -10.79
CA MET A 83 5.40 2.23 -9.82
C MET A 83 4.77 1.45 -8.65
N THR A 84 4.05 0.35 -8.91
CA THR A 84 3.50 -0.51 -7.85
C THR A 84 4.61 -1.09 -6.99
N GLY A 85 5.71 -1.56 -7.61
CA GLY A 85 6.88 -2.04 -6.89
C GLY A 85 7.54 -0.97 -6.02
N MET A 86 7.67 0.26 -6.51
CA MET A 86 8.21 1.39 -5.75
C MET A 86 7.31 1.75 -4.55
N VAL A 87 6.00 1.81 -4.75
CA VAL A 87 5.02 2.12 -3.69
C VAL A 87 5.00 1.00 -2.64
N LEU A 88 5.05 -0.26 -3.07
CA LEU A 88 5.17 -1.40 -2.18
C LEU A 88 6.48 -1.34 -1.38
N ALA A 89 7.62 -1.11 -2.04
CA ALA A 89 8.91 -1.01 -1.37
C ALA A 89 8.91 0.12 -0.31
N ALA A 90 8.41 1.30 -0.67
CA ALA A 90 8.23 2.40 0.26
C ALA A 90 7.32 2.01 1.44
N TRP A 91 6.22 1.30 1.18
CA TRP A 91 5.31 0.83 2.21
C TRP A 91 5.93 -0.23 3.14
N ILE A 92 6.71 -1.18 2.62
CA ILE A 92 7.44 -2.16 3.44
C ILE A 92 8.43 -1.44 4.36
N ILE A 93 9.18 -0.46 3.84
CA ILE A 93 10.11 0.36 4.65
C ILE A 93 9.37 1.17 5.71
N ALA A 94 8.20 1.72 5.36
CA ALA A 94 7.39 2.54 6.25
C ALA A 94 6.82 1.73 7.43
N GLN A 95 6.23 0.57 7.15
CA GLN A 95 5.62 -0.27 8.19
C GLN A 95 6.65 -1.07 9.01
N TRP A 96 7.90 -1.12 8.57
CA TRP A 96 8.95 -1.84 9.27
C TRP A 96 9.06 -1.33 10.71
N ASP A 97 8.95 -2.27 11.66
CA ASP A 97 9.00 -2.01 13.11
C ASP A 97 7.87 -1.09 13.64
N MET A 98 6.79 -0.90 12.87
CA MET A 98 5.60 -0.19 13.35
C MET A 98 4.62 -1.17 14.01
N GLY A 99 4.23 -0.84 15.24
CA GLY A 99 3.14 -1.54 15.94
C GLY A 99 1.77 -1.26 15.33
N ALA A 100 0.78 -2.08 15.71
CA ALA A 100 -0.62 -1.80 15.37
C ALA A 100 -1.04 -0.41 15.90
N PRO A 101 -1.89 0.34 15.17
CA PRO A 101 -2.72 -0.07 14.04
C PRO A 101 -2.16 0.27 12.64
N VAL A 102 -1.03 0.98 12.54
CA VAL A 102 -0.54 1.56 11.27
C VAL A 102 -0.37 0.51 10.15
N PRO A 103 0.25 -0.67 10.37
CA PRO A 103 0.36 -1.70 9.34
C PRO A 103 -1.01 -2.21 8.85
N TRP A 104 -1.98 -2.34 9.76
CA TRP A 104 -3.34 -2.78 9.42
C TRP A 104 -4.10 -1.75 8.58
N ILE A 105 -3.92 -0.46 8.88
CA ILE A 105 -4.50 0.63 8.09
C ILE A 105 -3.97 0.57 6.66
N GLY A 106 -2.64 0.48 6.48
CA GLY A 106 -2.09 0.41 5.13
C GLY A 106 -2.47 -0.89 4.40
N ALA A 107 -2.60 -2.02 5.10
CA ALA A 107 -3.16 -3.25 4.53
C ALA A 107 -4.61 -3.04 4.04
N ALA A 108 -5.44 -2.34 4.82
CA ALA A 108 -6.79 -1.98 4.43
C ALA A 108 -6.81 -1.01 3.23
N MET A 109 -5.86 -0.07 3.14
CA MET A 109 -5.71 0.81 1.98
C MET A 109 -5.37 0.02 0.71
N TRP A 110 -4.40 -0.89 0.77
CA TRP A 110 -4.07 -1.77 -0.36
C TRP A 110 -5.26 -2.63 -0.80
N MET A 111 -5.96 -3.24 0.15
CA MET A 111 -7.11 -4.11 -0.11
C MET A 111 -8.29 -3.34 -0.70
N SER A 112 -8.69 -2.23 -0.08
CA SER A 112 -9.80 -1.38 -0.56
C SER A 112 -9.49 -0.72 -1.90
N GLY A 113 -8.25 -0.27 -2.10
CA GLY A 113 -7.78 0.24 -3.38
C GLY A 113 -7.93 -0.80 -4.48
N LEU A 114 -7.46 -2.03 -4.24
CA LEU A 114 -7.58 -3.13 -5.20
C LEU A 114 -9.06 -3.44 -5.49
N ALA A 115 -9.88 -3.60 -4.45
CA ALA A 115 -11.31 -3.87 -4.60
C ALA A 115 -12.02 -2.79 -5.44
N THR A 116 -11.71 -1.51 -5.18
CA THR A 116 -12.31 -0.39 -5.90
C THR A 116 -11.88 -0.34 -7.37
N ILE A 117 -10.60 -0.61 -7.66
CA ILE A 117 -10.07 -0.68 -9.03
C ILE A 117 -10.72 -1.83 -9.81
N LEU A 118 -10.95 -2.97 -9.16
CA LEU A 118 -11.62 -4.11 -9.78
C LEU A 118 -13.09 -3.79 -10.08
N ALA A 119 -13.79 -3.13 -9.14
CA ALA A 119 -15.18 -2.71 -9.29
C ALA A 119 -15.39 -1.64 -10.38
N LEU A 120 -14.52 -0.63 -10.46
CA LEU A 120 -14.65 0.51 -11.38
C LEU A 120 -13.79 0.32 -12.63
N SER A 121 -14.17 -0.66 -13.46
CA SER A 121 -13.48 -1.01 -14.71
C SER A 121 -13.30 0.17 -15.68
N ALA A 122 -14.28 1.09 -15.71
CA ALA A 122 -14.28 2.25 -16.60
C ALA A 122 -13.20 3.30 -16.28
N GLN A 123 -12.77 3.43 -15.01
CA GLN A 123 -11.83 4.46 -14.56
C GLN A 123 -10.51 3.91 -14.02
N ARG A 124 -10.22 2.62 -14.26
CA ARG A 124 -9.00 1.95 -13.77
C ARG A 124 -7.72 2.76 -13.97
N PHE A 125 -7.59 3.47 -15.11
CA PHE A 125 -6.42 4.29 -15.41
C PHE A 125 -6.19 5.42 -14.41
N ASN A 126 -7.22 6.24 -14.16
CA ASN A 126 -7.08 7.37 -13.26
C ASN A 126 -7.05 6.89 -11.79
N LEU A 127 -7.88 5.90 -11.46
CA LEU A 127 -7.99 5.37 -10.12
C LEU A 127 -6.72 4.66 -9.65
N LEU A 128 -6.03 3.91 -10.52
CA LEU A 128 -4.74 3.28 -10.19
C LEU A 128 -3.70 4.31 -9.75
N TRP A 129 -3.65 5.45 -10.44
CA TRP A 129 -2.74 6.53 -10.07
C TRP A 129 -3.06 7.09 -8.69
N TYR A 130 -4.32 7.44 -8.44
CA TYR A 130 -4.74 7.98 -7.14
C TYR A 130 -4.58 6.99 -5.99
N VAL A 131 -4.88 5.72 -6.20
CA VAL A 131 -4.68 4.65 -5.20
C VAL A 131 -3.21 4.56 -4.82
N LYS A 132 -2.31 4.46 -5.81
CA LYS A 132 -0.87 4.37 -5.57
C LYS A 132 -0.31 5.63 -4.92
N ALA A 133 -0.73 6.81 -5.38
CA ALA A 133 -0.33 8.08 -4.80
C ALA A 133 -0.79 8.20 -3.33
N GLY A 134 -2.02 7.81 -3.02
CA GLY A 134 -2.54 7.83 -1.66
C GLY A 134 -1.77 6.90 -0.71
N ILE A 135 -1.45 5.68 -1.16
CA ILE A 135 -0.62 4.75 -0.39
C ILE A 135 0.80 5.29 -0.21
N ALA A 136 1.40 5.86 -1.27
CA ALA A 136 2.72 6.48 -1.18
C ALA A 136 2.76 7.66 -0.21
N MET A 137 1.75 8.52 -0.24
CA MET A 137 1.60 9.64 0.70
C MET A 137 1.48 9.14 2.14
N TYR A 138 0.72 8.07 2.37
CA TYR A 138 0.64 7.45 3.69
C TYR A 138 1.97 6.86 4.14
N ALA A 139 2.69 6.15 3.26
CA ALA A 139 4.01 5.62 3.54
C ALA A 139 5.01 6.74 3.91
N LEU A 140 4.99 7.85 3.16
CA LEU A 140 5.81 9.02 3.45
C LEU A 140 5.44 9.67 4.79
N ALA A 141 4.16 9.76 5.12
CA ALA A 141 3.73 10.28 6.42
C ALA A 141 4.24 9.41 7.59
N VAL A 142 4.17 8.08 7.46
CA VAL A 142 4.69 7.13 8.46
C VAL A 142 6.21 7.20 8.59
N ILE A 143 6.93 7.30 7.47
CA ILE A 143 8.39 7.46 7.48
C ILE A 143 8.76 8.79 8.13
N GLY A 144 8.11 9.88 7.72
CA GLY A 144 8.33 11.22 8.25
C GLY A 144 8.07 11.31 9.74
N SER A 145 6.98 10.71 10.23
CA SER A 145 6.69 10.66 11.66
C SER A 145 7.73 9.86 12.43
N ARG A 146 8.24 8.76 11.87
CA ARG A 146 9.28 7.94 12.51
C ARG A 146 10.60 8.69 12.62
N ILE A 147 10.99 9.38 11.55
CA ILE A 147 12.19 10.23 11.55
C ILE A 147 12.04 11.34 12.58
N TYR A 148 10.87 12.01 12.61
CA TYR A 148 10.58 13.06 13.57
C TYR A 148 10.65 12.56 15.01
N LEU A 149 9.88 11.51 15.36
CA LEU A 149 9.83 10.97 16.72
C LEU A 149 11.17 10.40 17.16
N GLY A 150 11.92 9.76 16.25
CA GLY A 150 13.26 9.26 16.53
C GLY A 150 14.26 10.38 16.81
N TYR A 151 14.20 11.47 16.03
CA TYR A 151 15.04 12.65 16.24
C TYR A 151 14.69 13.33 17.57
N THR A 152 13.41 13.47 17.88
CA THR A 152 12.95 14.22 19.05
C THR A 152 13.06 13.47 20.37
N ALA A 153 13.04 12.14 20.35
CA ALA A 153 13.13 11.31 21.55
C ALA A 153 14.46 11.46 22.31
N GLY A 154 15.54 11.85 21.61
CA GLY A 154 16.87 12.03 22.20
C GLY A 154 17.21 13.46 22.61
N LEU A 155 16.34 14.44 22.33
CA LEU A 155 16.63 15.85 22.61
C LEU A 155 16.41 16.18 24.09
N THR A 156 17.37 16.90 24.68
CA THR A 156 17.20 17.43 26.03
C THR A 156 16.19 18.59 26.03
N PRO A 157 15.57 18.92 27.18
CA PRO A 157 14.67 20.08 27.28
C PRO A 157 15.32 21.38 26.78
N GLU A 158 16.62 21.58 26.98
CA GLU A 158 17.35 22.77 26.55
C GLU A 158 17.51 22.83 25.02
N GLN A 159 17.78 21.67 24.38
CA GLN A 159 17.89 21.57 22.92
C GLN A 159 16.53 21.81 22.25
N TRP A 160 15.45 21.33 22.87
CA TRP A 160 14.09 21.63 22.46
C TRP A 160 13.74 23.11 22.59
N ALA A 161 14.15 23.75 23.69
CA ALA A 161 13.97 25.19 23.90
C ALA A 161 14.68 26.02 22.81
N ALA A 162 15.87 25.57 22.37
CA ALA A 162 16.61 26.18 21.26
C ALA A 162 15.92 25.96 19.90
N LEU A 163 15.24 24.84 19.69
CA LEU A 163 14.50 24.54 18.46
C LEU A 163 13.21 25.38 18.33
N ILE A 164 12.55 25.67 19.46
CA ILE A 164 11.28 26.41 19.52
C ILE A 164 11.49 27.92 19.77
N GLY A 165 12.64 28.31 20.34
CA GLY A 165 13.01 29.70 20.56
C GLY A 165 12.41 30.36 21.82
N SER A 166 12.23 29.64 22.93
CA SER A 166 11.60 30.20 24.15
C SER A 166 12.44 30.02 25.42
N SER A 167 12.72 31.11 26.15
CA SER A 167 13.67 31.14 27.29
C SER A 167 13.07 31.32 28.71
N GLU A 168 11.74 31.47 28.91
CA GLU A 168 11.23 31.89 30.24
C GLU A 168 10.23 30.95 30.96
N SER A 169 9.73 29.89 30.33
CA SER A 169 8.91 28.85 31.01
C SER A 169 9.04 27.47 30.36
N ALA A 170 10.25 27.20 29.85
CA ALA A 170 10.52 26.23 28.81
C ALA A 170 10.12 24.79 29.17
N ALA A 171 10.43 24.28 30.36
CA ALA A 171 10.24 22.84 30.65
C ALA A 171 8.77 22.36 30.59
N VAL A 172 7.82 23.13 31.14
CA VAL A 172 6.39 22.77 31.13
C VAL A 172 5.79 22.99 29.74
N VAL A 173 6.15 24.08 29.07
CA VAL A 173 5.70 24.36 27.69
C VAL A 173 6.27 23.34 26.70
N ILE A 174 7.50 22.86 26.90
CA ILE A 174 8.18 21.87 26.05
C ILE A 174 7.58 20.49 26.23
N ALA A 175 7.38 20.02 27.46
CA ALA A 175 6.74 18.74 27.70
C ALA A 175 5.30 18.71 27.12
N ASN A 176 4.57 19.82 27.26
CA ASN A 176 3.23 19.98 26.70
C ASN A 176 3.26 20.05 25.17
N THR A 177 4.20 20.79 24.57
CA THR A 177 4.33 20.92 23.11
C THR A 177 4.75 19.60 22.46
N HIS A 178 5.73 18.90 23.02
CA HIS A 178 6.15 17.58 22.54
C HIS A 178 4.98 16.59 22.56
N SER A 179 4.27 16.51 23.70
CA SER A 179 3.07 15.68 23.84
C SER A 179 1.99 16.03 22.81
N ASN A 180 1.75 17.33 22.57
CA ASN A 180 0.78 17.80 21.58
C ASN A 180 1.17 17.43 20.15
N VAL A 181 2.44 17.56 19.76
CA VAL A 181 2.87 17.20 18.39
C VAL A 181 2.81 15.70 18.17
N THR A 182 3.26 14.89 19.13
CA THR A 182 3.13 13.42 19.06
C THR A 182 1.66 13.02 18.93
N THR A 183 0.78 13.68 19.69
CA THR A 183 -0.67 13.46 19.60
C THR A 183 -1.19 13.81 18.20
N ILE A 184 -0.87 14.99 17.66
CA ILE A 184 -1.27 15.41 16.30
C ILE A 184 -0.79 14.40 15.25
N LEU A 185 0.46 13.94 15.33
CA LEU A 185 1.00 12.94 14.42
C LEU A 185 0.23 11.63 14.51
N LEU A 186 -0.11 11.18 15.71
CA LEU A 186 -0.91 9.98 15.92
C LEU A 186 -2.29 10.12 15.26
N TRP A 187 -3.01 11.21 15.51
CA TRP A 187 -4.30 11.48 14.85
C TRP A 187 -4.18 11.58 13.34
N ALA A 188 -3.11 12.19 12.84
CA ALA A 188 -2.87 12.32 11.42
C ALA A 188 -2.69 10.95 10.73
N LEU A 189 -1.89 10.06 11.33
CA LEU A 189 -1.59 8.73 10.79
C LEU A 189 -2.73 7.73 10.97
N TRP A 190 -3.50 7.86 12.05
CA TRP A 190 -4.58 6.91 12.33
C TRP A 190 -5.87 7.28 11.62
N LEU A 191 -6.13 8.57 11.48
CA LEU A 191 -7.44 9.06 11.04
C LEU A 191 -7.35 10.00 9.85
N ILE A 192 -6.63 11.11 9.91
CA ILE A 192 -6.73 12.15 8.88
C ILE A 192 -6.30 11.64 7.50
N VAL A 193 -5.09 11.07 7.40
CA VAL A 193 -4.58 10.58 6.10
C VAL A 193 -5.36 9.38 5.59
N PRO A 194 -5.64 8.34 6.40
CA PRO A 194 -6.46 7.21 5.96
C PRO A 194 -7.88 7.64 5.55
N LEU A 195 -8.52 8.53 6.31
CA LEU A 195 -9.88 8.99 6.02
C LEU A 195 -9.92 9.80 4.72
N GLY A 196 -8.91 10.61 4.43
CA GLY A 196 -8.78 11.27 3.14
C GLY A 196 -8.71 10.27 1.97
N TYR A 197 -7.94 9.20 2.14
CA TYR A 197 -7.84 8.12 1.15
C TYR A 197 -9.17 7.38 0.95
N PHE A 198 -9.79 6.90 2.04
CA PHE A 198 -11.05 6.16 1.95
C PHE A 198 -12.20 7.04 1.44
N SER A 199 -12.25 8.31 1.85
CA SER A 199 -13.22 9.27 1.33
C SER A 199 -13.08 9.45 -0.18
N MET A 200 -11.86 9.55 -0.69
CA MET A 200 -11.61 9.60 -2.14
C MET A 200 -12.11 8.34 -2.85
N LEU A 201 -11.86 7.14 -2.32
CA LEU A 201 -12.38 5.90 -2.92
C LEU A 201 -13.91 5.86 -2.94
N VAL A 202 -14.53 6.21 -1.81
CA VAL A 202 -16.00 6.25 -1.68
C VAL A 202 -16.59 7.24 -2.67
N GLN A 203 -16.02 8.44 -2.79
CA GLN A 203 -16.44 9.44 -3.78
C GLN A 203 -16.36 8.89 -5.21
N GLN A 204 -15.28 8.19 -5.57
CA GLN A 204 -15.14 7.61 -6.91
C GLN A 204 -16.19 6.53 -7.21
N ILE A 205 -16.66 5.79 -6.20
CA ILE A 205 -17.73 4.79 -6.37
C ILE A 205 -19.08 5.47 -6.60
N PHE A 206 -19.38 6.54 -5.86
CA PHE A 206 -20.69 7.20 -5.95
C PHE A 206 -20.81 8.18 -7.13
N ILE A 207 -19.71 8.82 -7.54
CA ILE A 207 -19.73 9.79 -8.64
C ILE A 207 -19.78 9.09 -10.00
N ASN A 208 -19.23 7.89 -10.12
CA ASN A 208 -19.08 7.21 -11.40
C ASN A 208 -20.08 6.05 -11.53
N PRO A 209 -21.20 6.23 -12.24
CA PRO A 209 -22.20 5.18 -12.37
C PRO A 209 -21.62 3.98 -13.11
N MET A 210 -21.77 2.79 -12.50
CA MET A 210 -21.45 1.54 -13.18
C MET A 210 -22.37 1.36 -14.40
N SER A 211 -21.79 0.91 -15.51
CA SER A 211 -22.55 0.61 -16.72
C SER A 211 -23.61 -0.45 -16.44
N MET A 212 -24.88 -0.11 -16.61
CA MET A 212 -26.01 -1.03 -16.41
C MET A 212 -26.07 -2.17 -17.44
N VAL A 213 -25.40 -2.01 -18.59
CA VAL A 213 -25.44 -2.97 -19.70
C VAL A 213 -24.26 -3.95 -19.64
N ASN A 214 -23.10 -3.50 -19.15
CA ASN A 214 -21.96 -4.36 -18.88
C ASN A 214 -21.05 -3.71 -17.82
N PRO A 215 -21.12 -4.14 -16.55
CA PRO A 215 -20.38 -3.50 -15.45
C PRO A 215 -18.86 -3.63 -15.57
N LEU A 216 -18.37 -4.57 -16.38
CA LEU A 216 -16.94 -4.81 -16.62
C LEU A 216 -16.43 -4.16 -17.91
N ALA A 217 -17.31 -3.54 -18.72
CA ALA A 217 -16.89 -2.87 -19.94
C ALA A 217 -16.09 -1.59 -19.61
N GLY A 218 -14.89 -1.48 -20.18
CA GLY A 218 -14.08 -0.27 -20.04
C GLY A 218 -14.68 0.90 -20.81
N ALA A 219 -14.27 2.13 -20.47
CA ALA A 219 -14.72 3.34 -21.16
C ALA A 219 -14.52 3.29 -22.69
N GLN A 220 -13.45 2.65 -23.16
CA GLN A 220 -13.18 2.48 -24.60
C GLN A 220 -14.16 1.53 -25.29
N ASP A 221 -14.62 0.48 -24.61
CA ASP A 221 -15.59 -0.46 -25.16
C ASP A 221 -16.98 0.18 -25.23
N MET A 222 -17.34 0.99 -24.23
CA MET A 222 -18.56 1.81 -24.25
C MET A 222 -18.52 2.82 -25.41
N LEU A 223 -17.39 3.51 -25.62
CA LEU A 223 -17.21 4.44 -26.75
C LEU A 223 -17.23 3.74 -28.11
N ARG A 224 -16.66 2.54 -28.22
CA ARG A 224 -16.74 1.71 -29.44
C ARG A 224 -18.17 1.28 -29.72
N ALA A 225 -18.91 0.83 -28.70
CA ALA A 225 -20.32 0.44 -28.85
C ALA A 225 -21.19 1.62 -29.32
N LEU A 226 -20.96 2.82 -28.78
CA LEU A 226 -21.64 4.04 -29.24
C LEU A 226 -21.26 4.40 -30.68
N ARG A 227 -19.98 4.33 -31.04
CA ARG A 227 -19.51 4.63 -32.40
C ARG A 227 -20.09 3.66 -33.45
N VAL A 228 -20.24 2.38 -33.12
CA VAL A 228 -20.83 1.38 -34.03
C VAL A 228 -22.34 1.57 -34.18
N ARG A 229 -23.01 2.09 -33.14
CA ARG A 229 -24.44 2.39 -33.17
C ARG A 229 -24.77 3.59 -34.07
N ASP A 230 -23.92 4.61 -34.11
CA ASP A 230 -24.07 5.78 -35.02
C ASP A 230 -23.81 5.44 -36.50
N SER A 231 -23.15 4.31 -36.79
CA SER A 231 -22.84 3.88 -38.16
C SER A 231 -23.91 2.97 -38.82
N ARG A 232 -25.09 2.83 -38.20
CA ARG A 232 -26.26 2.12 -38.74
C ARG A 232 -27.44 3.07 -38.84
#